data_AF-A0A2C9SYS3-F1
#
_entry.id   AF-A0A2C9SYS3-F1
#
_cell.length_a   1.000
_cell.length_b   1.000
_cell.length_c   1.000
_cell.angle_alpha   90.00
_cell.angle_beta   90.00
_cell.angle_gamma   90.00
#
_symmetry.space_group_name_H-M   'P 1'
#
loop_
_entity.id
_entity.type
_entity.pdbx_description
1 polymer ?
#
loop_
_entity_poly.entity_id
_entity_poly.type
_entity_poly.pdbx_seq_one_letter_code
_entity_poly.pdbx_strand_id
1 'polypeptide(L)'
;MSYQADSRGYVDTGARCDENQTLMAYGRTTKSLVVICVNADGGLEYRGVRLSDNAPLHLPITRSSDGTLVASNDGVTYAVSPTQILVSSGDDVIYKDSWIEFREPSFSQATTSSTATTSGTATTTVSTTTVTVTTSVTPTTTKPAG
;
A
#
# COMPACT_ATOMS: atom_id res chain seq x y z
N MET A 1 -18.31 13.23 2.35
CA MET A 1 -18.23 12.62 3.70
C MET A 1 -16.77 12.59 4.12
N SER A 2 -16.42 13.31 5.18
CA SER A 2 -15.10 13.22 5.81
C SER A 2 -15.14 12.10 6.84
N TYR A 3 -14.22 11.14 6.75
CA TYR A 3 -14.04 10.13 7.77
C TYR A 3 -13.00 10.64 8.76
N GLN A 4 -13.39 10.75 10.03
CA GLN A 4 -12.46 11.16 11.09
C GLN A 4 -11.81 9.92 11.69
N ALA A 5 -10.49 9.99 11.88
CA ALA A 5 -9.72 8.92 12.52
C ALA A 5 -9.10 9.42 13.83
N ASP A 6 -9.13 8.58 14.87
CA ASP A 6 -8.46 8.80 16.15
C ASP A 6 -7.45 7.68 16.45
N SER A 7 -6.96 7.61 17.70
CA SER A 7 -5.99 6.60 18.14
C SER A 7 -6.51 5.15 18.10
N ARG A 8 -7.76 4.94 17.71
CA ARG A 8 -8.39 3.62 17.54
C ARG A 8 -8.90 3.38 16.11
N GLY A 9 -8.67 4.29 15.16
CA GLY A 9 -9.14 4.15 13.79
C GLY A 9 -10.32 5.08 13.47
N TYR A 10 -11.22 4.68 12.58
CA TYR A 10 -12.29 5.55 12.08
C TYR A 10 -13.46 5.64 13.05
N VAL A 11 -13.74 6.86 13.51
CA VAL A 11 -14.83 7.18 14.44
C VAL A 11 -16.19 6.90 13.79
N ASP A 12 -17.13 6.36 14.55
CA ASP A 12 -18.50 6.01 14.11
C ASP A 12 -18.57 4.99 12.95
N THR A 13 -17.54 4.16 12.80
CA THR A 13 -17.52 3.07 11.81
C THR A 13 -17.09 1.76 12.46
N GLY A 14 -17.37 0.63 11.80
CA GLY A 14 -16.85 -0.67 12.21
C GLY A 14 -15.33 -0.84 11.99
N ALA A 15 -14.68 0.09 11.30
CA ALA A 15 -13.24 0.08 11.09
C ALA A 15 -12.58 0.78 12.28
N ARG A 16 -12.66 0.15 13.45
CA ARG A 16 -12.18 0.70 14.73
C ARG A 16 -11.68 -0.41 15.65
N CYS A 17 -10.52 -0.20 16.26
CA CYS A 17 -9.97 -1.07 17.29
C CYS A 17 -10.76 -0.98 18.59
N ASP A 18 -10.86 -2.11 19.29
CA ASP A 18 -11.45 -2.20 20.63
C ASP A 18 -10.57 -1.51 21.68
N GLU A 19 -11.11 -1.36 22.89
CA GLU A 19 -10.42 -0.68 24.00
C GLU A 19 -9.12 -1.37 24.45
N ASN A 20 -9.04 -2.69 24.29
CA ASN A 20 -7.86 -3.50 24.65
C ASN A 20 -6.90 -3.71 23.46
N GLN A 21 -7.18 -3.09 22.32
CA GLN A 21 -6.39 -3.19 21.11
C GLN A 21 -5.61 -1.89 20.85
N THR A 22 -4.41 -2.03 20.29
CA THR A 22 -3.60 -0.88 19.86
C THR A 22 -3.73 -0.68 18.36
N LEU A 23 -3.96 0.56 17.92
CA LEU A 23 -3.99 0.90 16.50
C LEU A 23 -2.57 0.80 15.90
N MET A 24 -2.40 -0.11 14.94
CA MET A 24 -1.14 -0.27 14.22
C MET A 24 -1.09 0.60 12.97
N ALA A 25 -2.14 0.50 12.16
CA ALA A 25 -2.28 1.20 10.89
C ALA A 25 -3.74 1.42 10.55
N TYR A 26 -4.03 2.43 9.74
CA TYR A 26 -5.34 2.64 9.15
C TYR A 26 -5.24 3.26 7.76
N GLY A 27 -6.20 2.95 6.91
CA GLY A 27 -6.26 3.43 5.55
C GLY A 27 -7.68 3.55 5.03
N ARG A 28 -7.87 4.45 4.06
CA ARG A 28 -9.15 4.68 3.38
C ARG A 28 -8.96 4.64 1.89
N THR A 29 -9.88 3.97 1.21
CA THR A 29 -10.04 4.02 -0.24
C THR A 29 -11.34 4.73 -0.61
N THR A 30 -11.67 4.76 -1.89
CA THR A 30 -12.96 5.25 -2.38
C THR A 30 -14.13 4.37 -1.93
N LYS A 31 -13.89 3.09 -1.61
CA LYS A 31 -14.93 2.08 -1.37
C LYS A 31 -14.84 1.39 -0.01
N SER A 32 -13.73 1.54 0.71
CA SER A 32 -13.47 0.79 1.94
C SER A 32 -12.69 1.62 2.97
N LEU A 33 -12.91 1.29 4.23
CA LEU A 33 -12.09 1.71 5.36
C LEU A 33 -11.37 0.47 5.90
N VAL A 34 -10.11 0.63 6.30
CA VAL A 34 -9.29 -0.44 6.83
C VAL A 34 -8.56 0.03 8.06
N VAL A 35 -8.57 -0.79 9.09
CA VAL A 35 -7.83 -0.59 10.32
C VAL A 35 -7.13 -1.89 10.69
N ILE A 36 -5.88 -1.79 11.12
CA ILE A 36 -5.09 -2.90 11.63
C ILE A 36 -4.89 -2.68 13.12
N CYS A 37 -5.35 -3.63 13.91
CA CYS A 37 -5.30 -3.60 15.35
C CYS A 37 -4.32 -4.66 15.86
N VAL A 38 -3.60 -4.34 16.93
CA VAL A 38 -2.78 -5.29 17.68
C VAL A 38 -3.57 -5.69 18.92
N ASN A 39 -3.81 -6.97 19.09
CA ASN A 39 -4.43 -7.56 20.28
C ASN A 39 -3.46 -7.53 21.47
N ALA A 40 -3.99 -7.71 22.67
CA ALA A 40 -3.18 -7.79 23.89
C ALA A 40 -2.18 -8.96 23.88
N ASP A 41 -2.49 -10.04 23.17
CA ASP A 41 -1.60 -11.19 22.94
C ASP A 41 -0.53 -10.95 21.85
N GLY A 42 -0.57 -9.79 21.17
CA GLY A 42 0.32 -9.45 20.06
C GLY A 42 -0.16 -9.93 18.69
N GLY A 43 -1.26 -10.69 18.62
CA GLY A 43 -1.93 -11.03 17.37
C GLY A 43 -2.40 -9.78 16.63
N LEU A 44 -2.35 -9.83 15.30
CA LEU A 44 -2.84 -8.74 14.45
C LEU A 44 -4.25 -9.07 13.96
N GLU A 45 -5.10 -8.05 13.94
CA GLU A 45 -6.46 -8.15 13.44
C GLU A 45 -6.71 -7.09 12.37
N TYR A 46 -7.26 -7.53 11.23
CA TYR A 46 -7.77 -6.69 10.18
C TYR A 46 -9.23 -6.35 10.47
N ARG A 47 -9.56 -5.06 10.47
CA ARG A 47 -10.92 -4.53 10.57
C ARG A 47 -11.23 -3.67 9.36
N GLY A 48 -11.95 -4.25 8.41
CA GLY A 48 -12.41 -3.58 7.21
C GLY A 48 -13.88 -3.17 7.30
N VAL A 49 -14.27 -2.08 6.65
CA VAL A 49 -15.68 -1.73 6.39
C VAL A 49 -15.83 -1.41 4.92
N ARG A 50 -16.81 -2.05 4.27
CA ARG A 50 -17.22 -1.63 2.92
C ARG A 50 -18.15 -0.44 3.02
N LEU A 51 -17.81 0.65 2.34
CA LEU A 51 -18.61 1.88 2.34
C LEU A 51 -19.92 1.75 1.56
N SER A 52 -20.04 0.78 0.66
CA SER A 52 -21.25 0.56 -0.13
C SER A 52 -22.45 0.12 0.73
N ASP A 53 -22.22 -0.75 1.70
CA ASP A 53 -23.23 -1.40 2.54
C ASP A 53 -22.96 -1.22 4.04
N ASN A 54 -21.91 -0.50 4.40
CA ASN A 54 -21.43 -0.26 5.77
C ASN A 54 -21.22 -1.55 6.60
N ALA A 55 -20.88 -2.64 5.92
CA ALA A 55 -20.67 -3.94 6.54
C ALA A 55 -19.23 -4.08 7.06
N PRO A 56 -19.04 -4.32 8.38
CA PRO A 56 -17.73 -4.61 8.95
C PRO A 56 -17.29 -6.04 8.65
N LEU A 57 -15.98 -6.23 8.52
CA LEU A 57 -15.30 -7.50 8.33
C LEU A 57 -14.08 -7.53 9.25
N HIS A 58 -14.06 -8.48 10.19
CA HIS A 58 -12.99 -8.65 11.16
C HIS A 58 -12.32 -10.00 10.90
N LEU A 59 -11.00 -10.00 10.69
CA LEU A 59 -10.24 -11.19 10.35
C LEU A 59 -8.88 -11.19 11.03
N PRO A 60 -8.36 -12.35 11.45
CA PRO A 60 -6.96 -12.45 11.84
C PRO A 60 -6.08 -12.12 10.62
N ILE A 61 -5.10 -11.27 10.82
CA ILE A 61 -4.13 -10.89 9.79
C ILE A 61 -2.73 -11.25 10.25
N THR A 62 -1.86 -11.59 9.31
CA THR A 62 -0.47 -11.95 9.60
C THR A 62 0.47 -11.06 8.80
N ARG A 63 1.65 -10.80 9.34
CA ARG A 63 2.68 -10.05 8.63
C ARG A 63 3.55 -11.01 7.84
N SER A 64 3.57 -10.82 6.53
CA SER A 64 4.45 -11.53 5.60
C SER A 64 5.89 -11.00 5.70
N SER A 65 6.85 -11.77 5.20
CA SER A 65 8.29 -11.45 5.27
C SER A 65 8.68 -10.18 4.51
N ASP A 66 7.88 -9.78 3.52
CA ASP A 66 8.02 -8.54 2.75
C ASP A 66 7.39 -7.33 3.45
N GLY A 67 6.77 -7.53 4.62
CA GLY A 67 6.08 -6.49 5.38
C GLY A 67 4.62 -6.29 4.98
N THR A 68 4.14 -7.00 3.96
CA THR A 68 2.71 -6.99 3.57
C THR A 68 1.88 -7.70 4.65
N LEU A 69 0.74 -7.13 5.00
CA LEU A 69 -0.20 -7.75 5.93
C LEU A 69 -1.20 -8.59 5.12
N VAL A 70 -1.30 -9.88 5.44
CA VAL A 70 -2.11 -10.83 4.67
C VAL A 70 -3.11 -11.52 5.59
N ALA A 71 -4.40 -11.36 5.28
CA ALA A 71 -5.51 -12.05 5.92
C ALA A 71 -6.17 -12.97 4.89
N SER A 72 -6.72 -14.10 5.35
CA SER A 72 -7.47 -15.01 4.49
C SER A 72 -8.81 -15.34 5.12
N ASN A 73 -9.86 -15.37 4.29
CA ASN A 73 -11.20 -15.74 4.69
C ASN A 73 -11.89 -16.47 3.53
N ASP A 74 -12.30 -17.72 3.76
CA ASP A 74 -13.09 -18.52 2.80
C ASP A 74 -12.54 -18.53 1.36
N GLY A 75 -11.20 -18.59 1.21
CA GLY A 75 -10.51 -18.59 -0.09
C GLY A 75 -10.25 -17.20 -0.68
N VAL A 76 -10.68 -16.14 0.01
CA VAL A 76 -10.37 -14.74 -0.31
C VAL A 76 -9.16 -14.27 0.50
N THR A 77 -8.15 -13.74 -0.19
CA THR A 77 -6.93 -13.21 0.41
C THR A 77 -6.95 -11.69 0.36
N TYR A 78 -6.72 -11.06 1.51
CA TYR A 78 -6.65 -9.62 1.69
C TYR A 78 -5.20 -9.24 1.98
N ALA A 79 -4.54 -8.64 1.00
CA ALA A 79 -3.18 -8.14 1.13
C ALA A 79 -3.21 -6.61 1.29
N VAL A 80 -2.68 -6.13 2.41
CA VAL A 80 -2.59 -4.72 2.77
C VAL A 80 -1.12 -4.32 2.77
N SER A 81 -0.77 -3.40 1.88
CA SER A 81 0.54 -2.74 1.86
C SER A 81 0.39 -1.25 2.13
N PRO A 82 1.49 -0.52 2.43
CA PRO A 82 1.42 0.92 2.63
C PRO A 82 0.97 1.74 1.41
N THR A 83 0.97 1.14 0.22
CA THR A 83 0.66 1.81 -1.04
C THR A 83 -0.71 1.45 -1.59
N GLN A 84 -1.21 0.25 -1.31
CA GLN A 84 -2.48 -0.24 -1.83
C GLN A 84 -3.08 -1.35 -0.97
N ILE A 85 -4.37 -1.61 -1.21
CA ILE A 85 -5.04 -2.84 -0.79
C ILE A 85 -5.35 -3.70 -2.01
N LEU A 86 -5.13 -5.00 -1.85
CA LEU A 86 -5.44 -6.01 -2.83
C LEU A 86 -6.29 -7.08 -2.18
N VAL A 87 -7.38 -7.47 -2.83
CA VAL A 87 -8.20 -8.60 -2.45
C VAL A 87 -8.32 -9.53 -3.64
N SER A 88 -7.92 -10.77 -3.46
CA SER A 88 -7.97 -11.82 -4.48
C SER A 88 -8.80 -12.99 -3.98
N SER A 89 -9.44 -13.70 -4.90
CA SER A 89 -10.13 -14.96 -4.64
C SER A 89 -9.42 -16.03 -5.47
N GLY A 90 -8.66 -16.91 -4.81
CA GLY A 90 -7.72 -17.77 -5.53
C GLY A 90 -6.71 -16.95 -6.34
N ASP A 91 -6.68 -17.18 -7.66
CA ASP A 91 -5.77 -16.50 -8.60
C ASP A 91 -6.34 -15.19 -9.18
N ASP A 92 -7.62 -14.89 -8.94
CA ASP A 92 -8.30 -13.73 -9.50
C ASP A 92 -8.28 -12.54 -8.54
N VAL A 93 -7.81 -11.38 -9.00
CA VAL A 93 -7.90 -10.11 -8.26
C VAL A 93 -9.30 -9.54 -8.41
N ILE A 94 -10.07 -9.54 -7.32
CA ILE A 94 -11.46 -9.04 -7.30
C ILE A 94 -11.55 -7.58 -6.85
N TYR A 95 -10.54 -7.08 -6.13
CA TYR A 95 -10.48 -5.69 -5.70
C TYR A 95 -9.04 -5.23 -5.56
N LYS A 96 -8.72 -4.08 -6.16
CA LYS A 96 -7.43 -3.42 -6.02
C LYS A 96 -7.64 -1.92 -6.02
N ASP A 97 -7.23 -1.26 -4.94
CA ASP A 97 -7.31 0.20 -4.82
C ASP A 97 -6.07 0.76 -4.12
N SER A 98 -5.64 1.93 -4.57
CA SER A 98 -4.65 2.74 -3.87
C SER A 98 -5.30 3.47 -2.70
N TRP A 99 -4.52 3.73 -1.65
CA TRP A 99 -4.99 4.49 -0.52
C TRP A 99 -5.20 5.96 -0.88
N ILE A 100 -6.35 6.51 -0.51
CA ILE A 100 -6.57 7.96 -0.46
C ILE A 100 -5.83 8.54 0.75
N GLU A 101 -5.89 7.80 1.86
CA GLU A 101 -5.15 8.09 3.08
C GLU A 101 -4.68 6.76 3.66
N PHE A 102 -3.43 6.71 4.10
CA PHE A 102 -2.89 5.60 4.86
C PHE A 102 -1.91 6.14 5.89
N ARG A 103 -2.04 5.69 7.14
CA ARG A 103 -1.18 6.07 8.24
C ARG A 103 -0.85 4.87 9.08
N GLU A 104 0.40 4.83 9.54
CA GLU A 104 0.86 3.81 10.47
C GLU A 104 1.45 4.47 11.71
N PRO A 105 0.60 4.86 12.69
CA PRO A 105 1.06 5.54 13.90
C PRO A 105 2.13 4.75 14.67
N SER A 106 2.17 3.41 14.52
CA SER A 106 3.10 2.55 15.24
C SER A 106 4.18 1.91 14.36
N PHE A 107 4.38 2.33 13.10
CA PHE A 107 5.46 1.80 12.26
C PHE A 107 6.78 2.59 12.42
N SER A 108 7.24 2.71 13.67
CA SER A 108 8.63 3.10 13.94
C SER A 108 9.49 1.86 14.14
N GLN A 109 9.60 0.99 13.14
CA GLN A 109 10.78 0.12 12.99
C GLN A 109 11.17 -0.02 11.51
N ALA A 110 12.23 0.71 11.16
CA ALA A 110 13.21 0.43 10.12
C ALA A 110 12.68 0.00 8.74
N THR A 111 12.50 0.99 7.85
CA THR A 111 13.05 0.83 6.51
C THR A 111 14.05 1.95 6.31
N THR A 112 15.32 1.57 6.20
CA THR A 112 16.35 2.30 5.47
C THR A 112 15.74 3.21 4.41
N SER A 113 16.03 4.51 4.51
CA SER A 113 16.22 5.40 3.37
C SER A 113 15.31 5.18 2.15
N SER A 114 14.15 5.81 2.14
CA SER A 114 13.60 6.32 0.89
C SER A 114 13.29 7.80 1.09
N THR A 115 14.37 8.57 0.99
CA THR A 115 14.35 10.02 0.82
C THR A 115 13.69 10.33 -0.53
N ALA A 116 12.35 10.33 -0.58
CA ALA A 116 11.61 10.94 -1.68
C ALA A 116 11.36 12.41 -1.32
N THR A 117 12.41 13.22 -1.42
CA THR A 117 12.26 14.68 -1.45
C THR A 117 11.69 15.05 -2.81
N THR A 118 10.40 15.36 -2.90
CA THR A 118 9.82 16.03 -4.07
C THR A 118 9.05 17.26 -3.62
N SER A 119 9.81 18.27 -3.17
CA SER A 119 9.34 19.65 -3.21
C SER A 119 9.52 20.16 -4.64
N GLY A 120 8.55 19.83 -5.49
CA GLY A 120 8.47 20.36 -6.85
C GLY A 120 7.76 21.70 -6.88
N THR A 121 8.43 22.76 -6.43
CA THR A 121 8.03 24.14 -6.76
C THR A 121 8.47 24.38 -8.20
N ALA A 122 7.52 24.40 -9.13
CA ALA A 122 7.78 24.72 -10.52
C ALA A 122 8.19 26.19 -10.66
N THR A 123 9.45 26.45 -11.01
CA THR A 123 9.88 27.72 -11.61
C THR A 123 10.90 27.44 -12.72
N THR A 124 10.55 27.90 -13.91
CA THR A 124 11.26 27.85 -15.19
C THR A 124 12.73 28.26 -15.11
N THR A 125 13.64 27.48 -15.71
CA THR A 125 14.93 27.97 -16.22
C THR A 125 15.32 27.18 -17.46
N VAL A 126 15.40 27.88 -18.59
CA VAL A 126 15.89 27.39 -19.88
C VAL A 126 17.40 27.12 -19.77
N SER A 127 17.85 25.96 -20.22
CA SER A 127 19.27 25.70 -20.45
C SER A 127 19.42 24.79 -21.68
N THR A 128 19.69 25.44 -22.81
CA THR A 128 20.13 24.84 -24.07
C THR A 128 21.43 24.08 -23.85
N THR A 129 21.45 22.77 -24.11
CA THR A 129 22.69 22.00 -24.26
C THR A 129 22.63 21.23 -25.57
N THR A 130 23.53 21.63 -26.47
CA THR A 130 23.74 21.14 -27.83
C THR A 130 24.18 19.68 -27.80
N VAL A 131 23.54 18.84 -28.63
CA VAL A 131 23.89 17.43 -28.81
C VAL A 131 24.88 17.31 -29.96
N THR A 132 26.12 16.94 -29.69
CA THR A 132 27.10 16.60 -30.74
C THR A 132 26.93 15.14 -31.11
N VAL A 133 26.43 14.90 -32.32
CA VAL A 133 26.29 13.58 -32.95
C VAL A 133 27.63 13.25 -33.62
N THR A 134 28.27 12.15 -33.19
CA THR A 134 29.40 11.58 -33.93
C THR A 134 29.05 10.14 -34.31
N THR A 135 28.61 10.00 -35.55
CA THR A 135 28.45 8.72 -36.26
C THR A 135 29.80 8.19 -36.69
N SER A 136 30.10 6.93 -36.39
CA SER A 136 31.13 6.16 -37.10
C SER A 136 30.56 4.79 -37.46
N VAL A 137 30.51 4.57 -38.77
CA VAL A 137 29.99 3.39 -39.45
C VAL A 137 31.10 2.38 -39.73
N THR A 138 30.71 1.10 -39.55
CA THR A 138 31.12 -0.22 -40.10
C THR A 138 32.23 -0.31 -41.17
N PRO A 139 32.92 -1.47 -41.28
CA PRO A 139 32.43 -2.49 -42.23
C PRO A 139 32.60 -3.98 -41.83
N THR A 140 31.74 -4.78 -42.46
CA THR A 140 31.57 -6.23 -42.49
C THR A 140 32.78 -6.99 -43.08
N THR A 141 33.06 -8.23 -42.63
CA THR A 141 33.40 -9.37 -43.52
C THR A 141 33.28 -10.74 -42.83
N THR A 142 32.57 -11.58 -43.57
CA THR A 142 32.25 -13.01 -43.49
C THR A 142 33.47 -13.95 -43.38
N LYS A 143 33.33 -15.06 -42.64
CA LYS A 143 34.11 -16.30 -42.82
C LYS A 143 33.15 -17.49 -42.92
N PRO A 144 33.18 -18.32 -43.99
CA PRO A 144 32.29 -19.46 -44.13
C PRO A 144 32.86 -20.73 -43.47
N ALA A 145 31.97 -21.68 -43.20
CA ALA A 145 32.26 -23.04 -42.76
C ALA A 145 32.70 -23.93 -43.93
N GLY A 146 33.63 -24.85 -43.65
CA GLY A 146 34.21 -25.84 -44.56
C GLY A 146 35.57 -26.30 -44.04
#